data_AF-A0A4W6ENK9-F1
#
_entry.id   AF-A0A4W6ENK9-F1
#
_cell.length_a   1.000
_cell.length_b   1.000
_cell.length_c   1.000
_cell.angle_alpha   90.00
_cell.angle_beta   90.00
_cell.angle_gamma   90.00
#
_symmetry.space_group_name_H-M   'P 1'
#
loop_
_entity.id
_entity.type
_entity.pdbx_description
1 polymer ?
#
loop_
_entity_poly.entity_id
_entity_poly.type
_entity_poly.pdbx_seq_one_letter_code
_entity_poly.pdbx_strand_id
1 'polypeptide(L)'
;MNEVVFLSGQVEVTANNVRLLQLFEDEQSNCAVVALHPPDDPTQVVALNLREQWWCVDDLLRTSNKSRSGLVLVQSIMERMIVFMLSQVIERSSQEEMMFSLHPSTESCKLLWTENQAVGFYTVKHKGSLCDSWSSYCYLLPVLDTVLVRRSWRRRGFGLRMLEDFCSSFSTEEFLGVSSPLSSSMVEVCRRFLQQHKEHRERLYEVEAPGGWNQRRNIWLNIQLGRYSLSINVESSPTLGETAENEADSSSPKMQTECT
;
A
#
# COMPACT_ATOMS: atom_id res chain seq x y z
N MET A 1 20.59 -30.39 -4.12
CA MET A 1 20.68 -29.51 -2.93
C MET A 1 19.25 -29.27 -2.49
N ASN A 2 18.82 -29.92 -1.40
CA ASN A 2 17.42 -29.86 -0.95
C ASN A 2 17.24 -28.91 0.24
N GLU A 3 18.20 -28.04 0.50
CA GLU A 3 18.19 -27.15 1.66
C GLU A 3 18.64 -25.76 1.24
N VAL A 4 17.99 -24.73 1.79
CA VAL A 4 18.36 -23.33 1.61
C VAL A 4 18.87 -22.80 2.96
N VAL A 5 20.06 -22.21 2.96
CA VAL A 5 20.71 -21.68 4.17
C VAL A 5 20.45 -20.18 4.27
N PHE A 6 19.96 -19.76 5.42
CA PHE A 6 19.64 -18.38 5.77
C PHE A 6 20.44 -17.93 6.99
N LEU A 7 20.48 -16.63 7.24
CA LEU A 7 21.06 -16.08 8.47
C LEU A 7 20.34 -16.55 9.74
N SER A 8 19.07 -16.95 9.63
CA SER A 8 18.23 -17.45 10.73
C SER A 8 18.24 -18.98 10.89
N GLY A 9 18.91 -19.73 10.01
CA GLY A 9 18.94 -21.19 10.04
C GLY A 9 18.87 -21.84 8.66
N GLN A 10 18.62 -23.14 8.61
CA GLN A 10 18.52 -23.92 7.38
C GLN A 10 17.09 -24.43 7.22
N VAL A 11 16.51 -24.27 6.02
CA VAL A 11 15.17 -24.81 5.72
C VAL A 11 15.28 -25.86 4.64
N GLU A 12 14.81 -27.07 4.96
CA GLU A 12 14.66 -28.15 4.00
C GLU A 12 13.51 -27.84 3.02
N VAL A 13 13.74 -28.09 1.74
CA VAL A 13 12.77 -27.89 0.67
C VAL A 13 11.96 -29.17 0.50
N THR A 14 10.66 -29.09 0.78
CA THR A 14 9.73 -30.21 0.66
C THR A 14 8.49 -29.78 -0.14
N ALA A 15 7.72 -30.74 -0.65
CA ALA A 15 6.45 -30.41 -1.33
C ALA A 15 5.46 -29.68 -0.39
N ASN A 16 5.58 -29.89 0.93
CA ASN A 16 4.62 -29.37 1.90
C ASN A 16 4.83 -27.89 2.24
N ASN A 17 6.06 -27.37 2.09
CA ASN A 17 6.42 -26.00 2.45
C ASN A 17 6.72 -25.10 1.25
N VAL A 18 6.37 -25.58 0.05
CA VAL A 18 6.50 -24.82 -1.19
C VAL A 18 5.12 -24.43 -1.71
N ARG A 19 4.95 -23.17 -2.13
CA ARG A 19 3.69 -22.63 -2.67
C ARG A 19 3.95 -21.82 -3.92
N LEU A 20 2.97 -21.79 -4.83
CA LEU A 20 3.01 -20.93 -6.00
C LEU A 20 2.38 -19.57 -5.65
N LEU A 21 3.09 -18.49 -5.92
CA LEU A 21 2.61 -17.12 -5.73
C LEU A 21 2.41 -16.45 -7.09
N GLN A 22 1.22 -15.90 -7.33
CA GLN A 22 0.93 -15.09 -8.51
C GLN A 22 1.58 -13.72 -8.36
N LEU A 23 2.24 -13.24 -9.41
CA LEU A 23 2.90 -11.93 -9.39
C LEU A 23 1.94 -10.77 -9.63
N PHE A 24 0.93 -10.99 -10.48
CA PHE A 24 0.06 -9.96 -11.00
C PHE A 24 -1.41 -10.29 -10.71
N GLU A 25 -2.24 -9.26 -10.69
CA GLU A 25 -3.69 -9.38 -10.47
C GLU A 25 -4.43 -9.93 -11.70
N ASP A 26 -3.90 -9.71 -12.91
CA ASP A 26 -4.56 -10.05 -14.15
C ASP A 26 -4.47 -11.55 -14.46
N GLU A 27 -5.62 -12.23 -14.55
CA GLU A 27 -5.75 -13.66 -14.86
C GLU A 27 -5.07 -14.09 -16.17
N GLN A 28 -4.81 -13.15 -17.10
CA GLN A 28 -4.05 -13.43 -18.32
C GLN A 28 -2.54 -13.57 -18.10
N SER A 29 -2.00 -13.04 -17.01
CA SER A 29 -0.58 -13.13 -16.70
C SER A 29 -0.30 -14.43 -15.96
N ASN A 30 0.03 -15.51 -16.69
CA ASN A 30 0.52 -16.77 -16.12
C ASN A 30 1.92 -16.64 -15.45
N CYS A 31 2.25 -15.48 -14.87
CA CYS A 31 3.51 -15.24 -14.21
C CYS A 31 3.38 -15.54 -12.73
N ALA A 32 3.94 -16.68 -12.34
CA ALA A 32 3.97 -17.13 -10.98
C ALA A 32 5.40 -17.52 -10.55
N VAL A 33 5.66 -17.40 -9.25
CA VAL A 33 6.94 -17.76 -8.64
C VAL A 33 6.72 -18.79 -7.56
N VAL A 34 7.67 -19.71 -7.43
CA VAL A 34 7.64 -20.72 -6.39
C VAL A 34 8.30 -20.15 -5.13
N ALA A 35 7.58 -20.16 -4.02
CA ALA A 35 8.00 -19.62 -2.74
C ALA A 35 8.21 -20.73 -1.71
N LEU A 36 9.26 -20.58 -0.90
CA LEU A 36 9.56 -21.43 0.24
C LEU A 36 9.08 -20.75 1.51
N HIS A 37 8.37 -21.53 2.33
CA HIS A 37 7.87 -21.14 3.63
C HIS A 37 8.57 -21.96 4.72
N PRO A 38 8.90 -21.38 5.87
CA PRO A 38 9.39 -22.15 7.00
C PRO A 38 8.26 -23.06 7.54
N PRO A 39 8.54 -24.31 7.94
CA PRO A 39 7.52 -25.21 8.48
C PRO A 39 6.79 -24.64 9.71
N ASP A 40 7.52 -23.87 10.53
CA ASP A 40 7.02 -23.30 11.79
C ASP A 40 6.13 -22.06 11.59
N ASP A 41 6.25 -21.37 10.45
CA ASP A 41 5.43 -20.22 10.09
C ASP A 41 5.10 -20.25 8.59
N PRO A 42 4.00 -20.91 8.17
CA PRO A 42 3.62 -21.01 6.77
C PRO A 42 3.16 -19.68 6.16
N THR A 43 3.03 -18.60 6.95
CA THR A 43 2.65 -17.28 6.45
C THR A 43 3.85 -16.48 5.95
N GLN A 44 5.04 -16.80 6.44
CA GLN A 44 6.29 -16.15 6.04
C GLN A 44 6.86 -16.77 4.75
N VAL A 45 7.40 -15.93 3.87
CA VAL A 45 8.19 -16.39 2.71
C VAL A 45 9.67 -16.10 2.99
N VAL A 46 10.52 -17.12 2.87
CA VAL A 46 11.97 -17.01 3.18
C VAL A 46 12.86 -17.07 1.94
N ALA A 47 12.41 -17.75 0.88
CA ALA A 47 13.11 -17.80 -0.40
C ALA A 47 12.14 -17.93 -1.56
N LEU A 48 12.60 -17.54 -2.75
CA LEU A 48 11.93 -17.80 -4.01
C LEU A 48 12.81 -18.65 -4.93
N ASN A 49 12.20 -19.55 -5.69
CA ASN A 49 12.87 -20.28 -6.75
C ASN A 49 12.78 -19.49 -8.05
N LEU A 50 13.94 -19.05 -8.55
CA LEU A 50 14.09 -18.36 -9.82
C LEU A 50 15.09 -19.13 -10.69
N ARG A 51 14.65 -19.55 -11.88
CA ARG A 51 15.48 -20.31 -12.84
C ARG A 51 16.13 -21.54 -12.18
N GLU A 52 15.33 -22.32 -11.46
CA GLU A 52 15.75 -23.55 -10.78
C GLU A 52 16.75 -23.33 -9.62
N GLN A 53 16.94 -22.08 -9.18
CA GLN A 53 17.79 -21.73 -8.05
C GLN A 53 17.00 -21.03 -6.95
N TRP A 54 17.32 -21.33 -5.70
CA TRP A 54 16.72 -20.69 -4.54
C TRP A 54 17.46 -19.39 -4.19
N TRP A 55 16.69 -18.32 -4.01
CA TRP A 55 17.18 -17.00 -3.64
C TRP A 55 16.49 -16.53 -2.37
N CYS A 56 17.29 -16.14 -1.39
CA CYS A 56 16.78 -15.51 -0.18
C CYS A 56 16.11 -14.17 -0.50
N VAL A 57 15.07 -13.83 0.24
CA VAL A 57 14.33 -12.57 0.05
C VAL A 57 15.25 -11.34 0.07
N ASP A 58 16.19 -11.29 1.01
CA ASP A 58 17.12 -10.17 1.15
C ASP A 58 18.08 -10.02 -0.04
N ASP A 59 18.48 -11.12 -0.67
CA ASP A 59 19.40 -11.10 -1.81
C ASP A 59 18.70 -10.61 -3.08
N LEU A 60 17.40 -10.91 -3.22
CA LEU A 60 16.59 -10.45 -4.35
C LEU A 60 16.42 -8.93 -4.38
N LEU A 61 16.47 -8.28 -3.22
CA LEU A 61 16.40 -6.81 -3.12
C LEU A 61 17.73 -6.13 -3.39
N ARG A 62 18.84 -6.87 -3.46
CA ARG A 62 20.17 -6.29 -3.67
C ARG A 62 20.50 -6.21 -5.15
N THR A 63 21.39 -5.29 -5.49
CA THR A 63 21.92 -5.20 -6.84
C THR A 63 23.38 -4.78 -6.85
N SER A 64 24.17 -5.38 -7.74
CA SER A 64 25.53 -4.93 -8.04
C SER A 64 25.58 -3.92 -9.20
N ASN A 65 24.43 -3.65 -9.85
CA ASN A 65 24.36 -2.75 -10.98
C ASN A 65 24.38 -1.29 -10.51
N LYS A 66 25.48 -0.58 -10.80
CA LYS A 66 25.68 0.82 -10.42
C LYS A 66 24.68 1.79 -11.07
N SER A 67 24.02 1.40 -12.17
CA SER A 67 22.97 2.22 -12.79
C SER A 67 21.68 2.25 -11.97
N ARG A 68 21.49 1.33 -11.04
CA ARG A 68 20.32 1.26 -10.16
C ARG A 68 20.57 2.13 -8.92
N SER A 69 20.31 3.42 -9.07
CA SER A 69 20.44 4.42 -8.02
C SER A 69 19.30 5.43 -8.11
N GLY A 70 18.66 5.75 -6.98
CA GLY A 70 17.50 6.63 -6.96
C GLY A 70 16.25 5.97 -7.55
N LEU A 71 15.33 6.78 -8.07
CA LEU A 71 14.08 6.31 -8.67
C LEU A 71 14.35 5.87 -10.12
N VAL A 72 14.11 4.59 -10.40
CA VAL A 72 14.37 3.97 -11.70
C VAL A 72 13.08 3.32 -12.21
N LEU A 73 12.73 3.59 -13.46
CA LEU A 73 11.58 2.99 -14.12
C LEU A 73 11.75 1.47 -14.21
N VAL A 74 10.71 0.73 -13.83
CA VAL A 74 10.65 -0.73 -13.95
C VAL A 74 10.46 -1.11 -15.42
N GLN A 75 11.38 -1.91 -15.96
CA GLN A 75 11.35 -2.33 -17.38
C GLN A 75 11.42 -3.84 -17.56
N SER A 76 11.75 -4.58 -16.50
CA SER A 76 11.93 -6.04 -16.56
C SER A 76 10.99 -6.78 -15.62
N ILE A 77 10.73 -8.05 -15.96
CA ILE A 77 9.97 -8.96 -15.09
C ILE A 77 10.65 -9.16 -13.73
N MET A 78 11.98 -9.12 -13.69
CA MET A 78 12.74 -9.23 -12.44
C MET A 78 12.52 -8.01 -11.54
N GLU A 79 12.36 -6.82 -12.11
CA GLU A 79 12.02 -5.63 -11.33
C GLU A 79 10.56 -5.64 -10.86
N ARG A 80 9.64 -6.16 -11.66
CA ARG A 80 8.26 -6.45 -11.22
C ARG A 80 8.23 -7.43 -10.06
N MET A 81 9.04 -8.47 -10.13
CA MET A 81 9.26 -9.41 -9.02
C MET A 81 9.71 -8.68 -7.75
N ILE A 82 10.63 -7.73 -7.84
CA ILE A 82 11.09 -6.95 -6.68
C ILE A 82 9.94 -6.10 -6.12
N VAL A 83 9.12 -5.48 -6.96
CA VAL A 83 7.92 -4.73 -6.53
C VAL A 83 6.95 -5.65 -5.78
N PHE A 84 6.66 -6.83 -6.34
CA PHE A 84 5.85 -7.86 -5.68
C PHE A 84 6.44 -8.26 -4.33
N MET A 85 7.75 -8.49 -4.24
CA MET A 85 8.41 -8.85 -2.99
C MET A 85 8.25 -7.76 -1.93
N LEU A 86 8.40 -6.49 -2.32
CA LEU A 86 8.27 -5.36 -1.42
C LEU A 86 6.84 -5.25 -0.85
N SER A 87 5.81 -5.42 -1.67
CA SER A 87 4.40 -5.28 -1.25
C SER A 87 3.80 -6.53 -0.61
N GLN A 88 4.15 -7.72 -1.12
CA GLN A 88 3.48 -8.99 -0.78
C GLN A 88 4.31 -9.92 0.10
N VAL A 89 5.59 -9.65 0.33
CA VAL A 89 6.43 -10.54 1.14
C VAL A 89 7.08 -9.81 2.29
N ILE A 90 7.76 -8.70 2.03
CA ILE A 90 8.61 -8.03 3.02
C ILE A 90 7.79 -7.13 3.93
N GLU A 91 6.90 -6.33 3.34
CA GLU A 91 6.06 -5.40 4.11
C GLU A 91 4.70 -6.01 4.47
N ARG A 92 4.46 -7.31 4.18
CA ARG A 92 3.29 -8.01 4.70
C ARG A 92 3.34 -7.99 6.22
N SER A 93 2.32 -7.40 6.83
CA SER A 93 2.10 -7.52 8.27
C SER A 93 0.65 -7.85 8.55
N SER A 94 0.41 -8.68 9.56
CA SER A 94 -0.92 -9.02 10.05
C SER A 94 -1.65 -7.85 10.74
N GLN A 95 -0.95 -6.73 11.00
CA GLN A 95 -1.48 -5.56 11.73
C GLN A 95 -1.84 -4.38 10.82
N GLU A 96 -1.45 -4.37 9.54
CA GLU A 96 -1.89 -3.34 8.60
C GLU A 96 -3.25 -3.79 8.02
N GLU A 97 -4.35 -3.11 8.38
CA GLU A 97 -5.73 -3.46 8.00
C GLU A 97 -5.98 -3.53 6.47
N MET A 98 -5.14 -2.86 5.67
CA MET A 98 -5.19 -2.92 4.21
C MET A 98 -3.98 -3.68 3.67
N MET A 99 -4.24 -4.88 3.14
CA MET A 99 -3.30 -5.54 2.26
C MET A 99 -3.21 -4.79 0.93
N PHE A 100 -1.99 -4.57 0.43
CA PHE A 100 -1.83 -4.11 -0.94
C PHE A 100 -2.38 -5.19 -1.89
N SER A 101 -3.20 -4.78 -2.86
CA SER A 101 -3.54 -5.64 -3.98
C SER A 101 -2.29 -5.97 -4.80
N LEU A 102 -2.36 -7.03 -5.59
CA LEU A 102 -1.36 -7.26 -6.64
C LEU A 102 -1.42 -6.12 -7.65
N HIS A 103 -0.27 -5.69 -8.12
CA HIS A 103 -0.21 -4.63 -9.14
C HIS A 103 -0.44 -5.25 -10.51
N PRO A 104 -1.29 -4.67 -11.38
CA PRO A 104 -1.42 -5.10 -12.76
C PRO A 104 -0.07 -5.05 -13.50
N SER A 105 0.13 -5.98 -14.43
CA SER A 105 1.36 -6.02 -15.25
C SER A 105 1.56 -4.75 -16.09
N THR A 106 0.46 -4.06 -16.40
CA THR A 106 0.35 -2.90 -17.29
C THR A 106 0.61 -1.55 -16.61
N GLU A 107 0.48 -1.45 -15.28
CA GLU A 107 0.67 -0.18 -14.56
C GLU A 107 2.13 0.22 -14.52
N SER A 108 2.49 1.46 -14.84
CA SER A 108 3.90 1.86 -14.72
C SER A 108 4.34 1.94 -13.26
N CYS A 109 5.61 1.65 -13.01
CA CYS A 109 6.17 1.59 -11.67
C CYS A 109 7.61 2.12 -11.68
N LYS A 110 8.03 2.80 -10.62
CA LYS A 110 9.43 3.10 -10.37
C LYS A 110 9.90 2.48 -9.06
N LEU A 111 11.03 1.79 -9.10
CA LEU A 111 11.73 1.28 -7.92
C LEU A 111 12.68 2.35 -7.39
N LEU A 112 12.71 2.52 -6.07
CA LEU A 112 13.69 3.33 -5.38
C LEU A 112 14.87 2.46 -4.94
N TRP A 113 16.05 2.76 -5.48
CA TRP A 113 17.31 2.13 -5.13
C TRP A 113 18.14 3.05 -4.22
N THR A 114 18.59 2.53 -3.09
CA THR A 114 19.47 3.23 -2.14
C THR A 114 20.44 2.23 -1.53
N GLU A 115 21.72 2.59 -1.44
CA GLU A 115 22.78 1.72 -0.89
C GLU A 115 22.76 0.30 -1.49
N ASN A 116 22.61 0.21 -2.83
CA ASN A 116 22.56 -1.06 -3.58
C ASN A 116 21.37 -1.97 -3.23
N GLN A 117 20.34 -1.43 -2.58
CA GLN A 117 19.11 -2.16 -2.25
C GLN A 117 17.88 -1.46 -2.82
N ALA A 118 16.88 -2.25 -3.19
CA ALA A 118 15.54 -1.78 -3.40
C ALA A 118 14.92 -1.45 -2.03
N VAL A 119 14.53 -0.19 -1.84
CA VAL A 119 14.04 0.32 -0.54
C VAL A 119 12.58 0.76 -0.56
N GLY A 120 11.98 0.84 -1.75
CA GLY A 120 10.59 1.21 -1.93
C GLY A 120 10.24 1.29 -3.40
N PHE A 121 8.99 1.62 -3.70
CA PHE A 121 8.52 1.85 -5.06
C PHE A 121 7.29 2.75 -5.05
N TYR A 122 6.90 3.22 -6.24
CA TYR A 122 5.55 3.70 -6.45
C TYR A 122 4.99 3.25 -7.80
N THR A 123 3.66 3.12 -7.89
CA THR A 123 2.94 2.81 -9.13
C THR A 123 2.09 3.98 -9.62
N VAL A 124 1.80 3.99 -10.92
CA VAL A 124 0.98 5.02 -11.56
C VAL A 124 -0.10 4.40 -12.42
N LYS A 125 -1.31 4.90 -12.21
CA LYS A 125 -2.44 4.72 -13.13
C LYS A 125 -2.45 5.89 -14.10
N HIS A 126 -2.27 5.57 -15.38
CA HIS A 126 -2.19 6.60 -16.42
C HIS A 126 -3.57 7.10 -16.83
N LYS A 127 -3.67 8.39 -17.12
CA LYS A 127 -4.84 8.95 -17.79
C LYS A 127 -5.16 8.15 -19.07
N GLY A 128 -6.40 7.73 -19.23
CA GLY A 128 -6.86 6.89 -20.33
C GLY A 128 -6.70 5.39 -20.12
N SER A 129 -5.97 4.93 -19.09
CA SER A 129 -5.90 3.50 -18.76
C SER A 129 -7.20 3.00 -18.13
N LEU A 130 -7.57 1.75 -18.41
CA LEU A 130 -8.77 1.11 -17.86
C LEU A 130 -8.68 0.97 -16.34
N CYS A 131 -9.81 1.17 -15.66
CA CYS A 131 -9.89 1.02 -14.20
C CYS A 131 -9.91 -0.44 -13.76
N ASP A 132 -10.49 -1.31 -14.58
CA ASP A 132 -10.56 -2.74 -14.39
C ASP A 132 -10.76 -3.43 -15.75
N SER A 133 -10.64 -4.75 -15.79
CA SER A 133 -10.72 -5.54 -17.04
C SER A 133 -12.14 -5.72 -17.58
N TRP A 134 -13.17 -5.35 -16.81
CA TRP A 134 -14.58 -5.64 -17.12
C TRP A 134 -15.39 -4.40 -17.47
N SER A 135 -14.89 -3.21 -17.14
CA SER A 135 -15.54 -1.92 -17.40
C SER A 135 -14.84 -1.13 -18.49
N SER A 136 -15.59 -0.22 -19.12
CA SER A 136 -15.05 0.74 -20.09
C SER A 136 -14.58 2.05 -19.43
N TYR A 137 -14.53 2.10 -18.09
CA TYR A 137 -14.12 3.30 -17.38
C TYR A 137 -12.60 3.46 -17.42
N CYS A 138 -12.15 4.63 -17.85
CA CYS A 138 -10.74 4.99 -17.88
C CYS A 138 -10.42 6.08 -16.86
N TYR A 139 -9.22 6.05 -16.29
CA TYR A 139 -8.73 7.13 -15.43
C TYR A 139 -8.74 8.47 -16.18
N LEU A 140 -9.30 9.50 -15.55
CA LEU A 140 -9.45 10.82 -16.17
C LEU A 140 -8.26 11.76 -15.94
N LEU A 141 -7.30 11.35 -15.11
CA LEU A 141 -6.06 12.03 -14.80
C LEU A 141 -4.99 11.01 -14.37
N PRO A 142 -3.69 11.34 -14.42
CA PRO A 142 -2.68 10.48 -13.84
C PRO A 142 -2.85 10.39 -12.32
N VAL A 143 -2.75 9.18 -11.77
CA VAL A 143 -2.91 8.91 -10.33
C VAL A 143 -1.69 8.18 -9.80
N LEU A 144 -1.07 8.74 -8.77
CA LEU A 144 -0.09 8.06 -7.92
C LEU A 144 -0.84 7.04 -7.07
N ASP A 145 -0.67 5.76 -7.40
CA ASP A 145 -1.56 4.72 -6.88
C ASP A 145 -1.05 4.09 -5.59
N THR A 146 0.04 3.34 -5.69
CA THR A 146 0.70 2.76 -4.53
C THR A 146 2.00 3.50 -4.26
N VAL A 147 2.27 3.84 -3.00
CA VAL A 147 3.56 4.35 -2.55
C VAL A 147 4.01 3.52 -1.36
N LEU A 148 5.16 2.87 -1.47
CA LEU A 148 5.68 2.00 -0.42
C LEU A 148 7.15 2.30 -0.16
N VAL A 149 7.49 2.41 1.13
CA VAL A 149 8.86 2.51 1.62
C VAL A 149 9.05 1.47 2.72
N ARG A 150 10.08 0.64 2.58
CA ARG A 150 10.41 -0.41 3.56
C ARG A 150 10.50 0.16 4.96
N ARG A 151 9.97 -0.54 5.97
CA ARG A 151 9.94 -0.10 7.39
C ARG A 151 11.29 0.43 7.88
N SER A 152 12.38 -0.29 7.62
CA SER A 152 13.74 0.09 8.03
C SER A 152 14.30 1.35 7.34
N TRP A 153 13.63 1.82 6.29
CA TRP A 153 13.99 2.98 5.47
C TRP A 153 12.97 4.14 5.59
N ARG A 154 11.88 3.97 6.34
CA ARG A 154 10.89 5.03 6.58
C ARG A 154 11.51 6.22 7.33
N ARG A 155 10.84 7.37 7.28
CA ARG A 155 11.26 8.64 7.93
C ARG A 155 12.56 9.27 7.42
N ARG A 156 13.04 8.86 6.24
CA ARG A 156 14.22 9.42 5.55
C ARG A 156 13.90 10.32 4.35
N GLY A 157 12.63 10.74 4.20
CA GLY A 157 12.19 11.63 3.10
C GLY A 157 11.84 10.95 1.78
N PHE A 158 11.91 9.62 1.68
CA PHE A 158 11.67 8.91 0.41
C PHE A 158 10.24 9.05 -0.14
N GLY A 159 9.21 9.05 0.71
CA GLY A 159 7.83 9.26 0.25
C GLY A 159 7.64 10.64 -0.38
N LEU A 160 8.27 11.68 0.20
CA LEU A 160 8.28 13.03 -0.37
C LEU A 160 8.97 13.04 -1.73
N ARG A 161 10.15 12.41 -1.84
CA ARG A 161 10.88 12.30 -3.11
C ARG A 161 10.09 11.57 -4.20
N MET A 162 9.33 10.53 -3.84
CA MET A 162 8.46 9.81 -4.78
C MET A 162 7.31 10.70 -5.27
N LEU A 163 6.68 11.47 -4.37
CA LEU A 163 5.62 12.41 -4.74
C LEU A 163 6.15 13.54 -5.65
N GLU A 164 7.32 14.11 -5.33
CA GLU A 164 8.00 15.12 -6.15
C GLU A 164 8.31 14.59 -7.56
N ASP A 165 8.88 13.39 -7.65
CA ASP A 165 9.20 12.75 -8.93
C ASP A 165 7.95 12.44 -9.76
N PHE A 166 6.85 11.98 -9.12
CA PHE A 166 5.56 11.81 -9.78
C PHE A 166 5.03 13.14 -10.34
N CYS A 167 4.96 14.19 -9.50
CA CYS A 167 4.46 15.50 -9.91
C CYS A 167 5.29 16.13 -11.04
N SER A 168 6.61 15.93 -11.02
CA SER A 168 7.52 16.40 -12.07
C SER A 168 7.33 15.62 -13.37
N SER A 169 7.11 14.30 -13.29
CA SER A 169 6.91 13.43 -14.46
C SER A 169 5.65 13.78 -15.26
N PHE A 170 4.67 14.44 -14.63
CA PHE A 170 3.42 14.84 -15.26
C PHE A 170 3.23 16.36 -15.28
N SER A 171 4.30 17.16 -15.40
CA SER A 171 4.25 18.63 -15.27
C SER A 171 3.23 19.35 -16.16
N THR A 172 2.85 18.77 -17.30
CA THR A 172 1.90 19.35 -18.26
C THR A 172 0.43 19.11 -17.93
N GLU A 173 0.12 18.19 -17.01
CA GLU A 173 -1.26 17.86 -16.66
C GLU A 173 -1.84 18.88 -15.68
N GLU A 174 -3.03 19.40 -15.97
CA GLU A 174 -3.70 20.40 -15.13
C GLU A 174 -4.00 19.88 -13.72
N PHE A 175 -4.36 18.60 -13.60
CA PHE A 175 -4.71 17.95 -12.34
C PHE A 175 -3.99 16.61 -12.20
N LEU A 176 -3.58 16.30 -10.96
CA LEU A 176 -2.95 15.04 -10.59
C LEU A 176 -3.71 14.39 -9.43
N GLY A 177 -3.73 13.05 -9.42
CA GLY A 177 -4.37 12.26 -8.40
C GLY A 177 -3.37 11.54 -7.49
N VAL A 178 -3.81 11.27 -6.26
CA VAL A 178 -3.28 10.23 -5.37
C VAL A 178 -4.45 9.33 -5.01
N SER A 179 -4.28 8.01 -5.11
CA SER A 179 -5.38 7.07 -4.87
C SER A 179 -5.95 7.20 -3.45
N SER A 180 -7.28 7.18 -3.37
CA SER A 180 -8.04 7.10 -2.13
C SER A 180 -8.11 5.65 -1.63
N PRO A 181 -8.15 5.39 -0.30
CA PRO A 181 -7.99 6.37 0.77
C PRO A 181 -6.52 6.72 1.06
N LEU A 182 -6.26 7.97 1.45
CA LEU A 182 -4.93 8.37 1.93
C LEU A 182 -4.65 7.84 3.34
N SER A 183 -3.55 7.10 3.48
CA SER A 183 -3.02 6.74 4.80
C SER A 183 -2.50 7.97 5.56
N SER A 184 -2.49 7.91 6.90
CA SER A 184 -1.95 8.98 7.76
C SER A 184 -0.52 9.39 7.38
N SER A 185 0.31 8.41 6.98
CA SER A 185 1.67 8.67 6.51
C SER A 185 1.68 9.43 5.18
N MET A 186 0.78 9.08 4.25
CA MET A 186 0.71 9.76 2.96
C MET A 186 0.14 11.19 3.09
N VAL A 187 -0.82 11.41 4.00
CA VAL A 187 -1.31 12.76 4.33
C VAL A 187 -0.16 13.65 4.81
N GLU A 188 0.74 13.14 5.66
CA GLU A 188 1.90 13.90 6.12
C GLU A 188 2.92 14.19 5.00
N VAL A 189 3.11 13.24 4.07
CA VAL A 189 3.92 13.46 2.86
C VAL A 189 3.33 14.58 2.01
N CYS A 190 2.03 14.49 1.70
CA CYS A 190 1.31 15.52 0.94
C CYS A 190 1.35 16.88 1.64
N ARG A 191 1.19 16.92 2.98
CA ARG A 191 1.27 18.16 3.77
C ARG A 191 2.60 18.86 3.57
N ARG A 192 3.72 18.14 3.73
CA ARG A 192 5.07 18.69 3.57
C ARG A 192 5.31 19.17 2.14
N PHE A 193 4.93 18.36 1.16
CA PHE A 193 5.04 18.71 -0.26
C PHE A 193 4.30 20.03 -0.56
N LEU A 194 3.03 20.14 -0.18
CA LEU A 194 2.17 21.29 -0.47
C LEU A 194 2.51 22.55 0.36
N GLN A 195 3.25 22.40 1.45
CA GLN A 195 3.85 23.52 2.18
C GLN A 195 5.00 24.14 1.39
N GLN A 196 5.83 23.31 0.75
CA GLN A 196 7.00 23.71 -0.03
C GLN A 196 6.64 24.15 -1.46
N HIS A 197 5.64 23.50 -2.06
CA HIS A 197 5.24 23.65 -3.46
C HIS A 197 3.82 24.22 -3.58
N LYS A 198 3.70 25.55 -3.47
CA LYS A 198 2.39 26.24 -3.45
C LYS A 198 1.62 26.08 -4.76
N GLU A 199 2.33 25.99 -5.86
CA GLU A 199 1.82 25.74 -7.21
C GLU A 199 1.04 24.43 -7.34
N HIS A 200 1.27 23.47 -6.43
CA HIS A 200 0.57 22.19 -6.43
C HIS A 200 -0.72 22.17 -5.59
N ARG A 201 -1.01 23.24 -4.83
CA ARG A 201 -2.16 23.28 -3.90
C ARG A 201 -3.52 23.14 -4.59
N GLU A 202 -3.66 23.68 -5.79
CA GLU A 202 -4.90 23.60 -6.58
C GLU A 202 -4.91 22.41 -7.56
N ARG A 203 -3.78 21.69 -7.63
CA ARG A 203 -3.47 20.68 -8.66
C ARG A 203 -3.54 19.24 -8.15
N LEU A 204 -3.33 19.00 -6.86
CA LEU A 204 -3.23 17.65 -6.28
C LEU A 204 -4.53 17.23 -5.55
N TYR A 205 -5.09 16.10 -5.95
CA TYR A 205 -6.36 15.58 -5.45
C TYR A 205 -6.22 14.16 -4.91
N GLU A 206 -6.95 13.84 -3.85
CA GLU A 206 -7.27 12.46 -3.48
C GLU A 206 -8.38 11.97 -4.40
N VAL A 207 -8.21 10.79 -4.99
CA VAL A 207 -9.00 10.33 -6.13
C VAL A 207 -9.57 8.93 -5.89
N GLU A 208 -10.88 8.80 -5.98
CA GLU A 208 -11.57 7.52 -6.19
C GLU A 208 -11.67 7.26 -7.70
N ALA A 209 -11.46 6.02 -8.16
CA ALA A 209 -11.51 5.69 -9.58
C ALA A 209 -12.93 5.92 -10.17
N PRO A 210 -13.07 6.41 -11.42
CA PRO A 210 -12.04 6.82 -12.40
C PRO A 210 -11.45 8.24 -12.22
N GLY A 211 -11.85 8.98 -11.18
CA GLY A 211 -11.35 10.32 -10.91
C GLY A 211 -12.10 11.44 -11.62
N GLY A 212 -13.42 11.26 -11.80
CA GLY A 212 -14.34 12.34 -12.18
C GLY A 212 -14.37 13.49 -11.17
N TRP A 213 -15.03 14.58 -11.55
CA TRP A 213 -15.12 15.79 -10.72
C TRP A 213 -15.74 15.55 -9.34
N ASN A 214 -16.73 14.66 -9.24
CA ASN A 214 -17.36 14.25 -7.99
C ASN A 214 -16.57 13.18 -7.21
N GLN A 215 -15.49 12.64 -7.80
CA GLN A 215 -14.67 11.55 -7.23
C GLN A 215 -13.28 12.04 -6.82
N ARG A 216 -13.06 13.35 -6.81
CA ARG A 216 -11.79 13.96 -6.44
C ARG A 216 -11.98 15.00 -5.34
N ARG A 217 -11.09 14.98 -4.35
CA ARG A 217 -11.10 15.92 -3.23
C ARG A 217 -9.74 16.61 -3.16
N ASN A 218 -9.72 17.93 -3.16
CA ASN A 218 -8.45 18.67 -3.11
C ASN A 218 -7.71 18.36 -1.80
N ILE A 219 -6.48 17.84 -1.89
CA ILE A 219 -5.74 17.36 -0.71
C ILE A 219 -5.38 18.53 0.21
N TRP A 220 -4.91 19.64 -0.35
CA TRP A 220 -4.53 20.81 0.44
C TRP A 220 -5.70 21.33 1.28
N LEU A 221 -6.85 21.54 0.65
CA LEU A 221 -8.06 22.00 1.31
C LEU A 221 -8.52 21.02 2.40
N ASN A 222 -8.53 19.71 2.12
CA ASN A 222 -8.90 18.71 3.10
C ASN A 222 -7.95 18.69 4.31
N ILE A 223 -6.64 18.90 4.11
CA ILE A 223 -5.67 19.05 5.20
C ILE A 223 -6.00 20.28 6.05
N GLN A 224 -6.26 21.44 5.43
CA GLN A 224 -6.58 22.68 6.16
C GLN A 224 -7.88 22.58 6.95
N LEU A 225 -8.87 21.86 6.41
CA LEU A 225 -10.16 21.62 7.06
C LEU A 225 -10.11 20.50 8.11
N GLY A 226 -8.95 19.89 8.38
CA GLY A 226 -8.82 18.82 9.38
C GLY A 226 -9.52 17.51 9.01
N ARG A 227 -9.88 17.30 7.74
CA ARG A 227 -10.68 16.14 7.29
C ARG A 227 -9.93 14.81 7.39
N TYR A 228 -8.61 14.83 7.43
CA TYR A 228 -7.76 13.66 7.65
C TYR A 228 -7.45 13.39 9.13
N SER A 229 -7.87 14.27 10.04
CA SER A 229 -7.64 14.14 11.49
C SER A 229 -8.80 13.42 12.19
N LEU A 230 -9.97 13.34 11.56
CA LEU A 230 -11.18 12.74 12.12
C LEU A 230 -11.17 11.20 12.11
N SER A 231 -10.32 10.57 11.30
CA SER A 231 -10.18 9.10 11.21
C SER A 231 -9.34 8.49 12.35
N ILE A 232 -8.83 9.30 13.29
CA ILE A 232 -8.02 8.82 14.43
C ILE A 232 -8.89 8.47 15.66
N ASN A 233 -10.15 8.94 15.72
CA ASN A 233 -10.95 8.92 16.96
C ASN A 233 -12.01 7.80 17.07
N VAL A 234 -11.99 6.74 16.24
CA VAL A 234 -12.93 5.61 16.42
C VAL A 234 -12.39 4.57 17.41
N GLU A 235 -11.09 4.58 17.76
CA GLU A 235 -10.49 3.63 18.71
C GLU A 235 -10.13 4.26 20.05
N SER A 236 -11.12 4.79 20.76
CA SER A 236 -11.04 4.97 22.23
C SER A 236 -12.41 5.32 22.81
N SER A 237 -13.35 4.38 22.73
CA SER A 237 -14.51 4.39 23.63
C SER A 237 -14.29 3.30 24.68
N PRO A 238 -14.13 3.64 25.98
CA PRO A 238 -14.17 2.63 27.02
C PRO A 238 -15.61 2.15 27.17
N THR A 239 -15.81 0.86 26.99
CA THR A 239 -17.03 0.13 27.33
C THR A 239 -17.33 0.39 28.81
N LEU A 240 -18.41 1.12 29.10
CA LEU A 240 -18.94 1.17 30.46
C LEU A 240 -19.49 -0.22 30.77
N GLY A 241 -18.84 -0.90 31.73
CA GLY A 241 -19.26 -2.19 32.23
C GLY A 241 -20.66 -2.12 32.82
N GLU A 242 -21.50 -3.05 32.37
CA GLU A 242 -22.69 -3.47 33.06
C GLU A 242 -22.29 -4.09 34.40
N THR A 243 -22.74 -3.50 35.50
CA THR A 243 -22.92 -4.22 36.77
C THR A 243 -24.41 -4.30 37.03
N ALA A 244 -24.95 -5.49 36.85
CA ALA A 244 -26.24 -5.91 37.36
C ALA A 244 -26.11 -6.24 38.85
N GLU A 245 -26.94 -5.63 39.68
CA GLU A 245 -27.42 -6.23 40.93
C GLU A 245 -28.93 -6.00 41.05
N ASN A 246 -29.61 -7.09 41.38
CA ASN A 246 -31.05 -7.26 41.53
C ASN A 246 -31.57 -6.63 42.84
N GLU A 247 -32.81 -6.16 42.87
CA GLU A 247 -33.91 -6.84 43.60
C GLU A 247 -35.25 -6.10 43.49
N ALA A 248 -36.31 -6.88 43.67
CA ALA A 248 -37.72 -6.62 43.41
C ALA A 248 -38.36 -5.58 44.36
N ASP A 249 -39.45 -4.92 43.92
CA ASP A 249 -40.81 -5.27 44.37
C ASP A 249 -41.89 -4.49 43.59
N SER A 250 -43.08 -5.08 43.68
CA SER A 250 -44.38 -4.94 43.06
C SER A 250 -45.11 -3.59 42.99
N SER A 251 -46.15 -3.62 42.13
CA SER A 251 -47.48 -2.98 42.22
C SER A 251 -47.78 -1.74 41.35
N SER A 252 -48.68 -1.95 40.39
CA SER A 252 -49.64 -0.96 39.85
C SER A 252 -50.80 -0.78 40.87
N PRO A 253 -51.66 0.28 40.85
CA PRO A 253 -52.15 0.98 39.65
C PRO A 253 -52.43 2.51 39.74
N LYS A 254 -52.79 3.05 38.57
CA LYS A 254 -53.45 4.34 38.21
C LYS A 254 -54.20 5.10 39.33
N MET A 255 -54.06 6.44 39.35
CA MET A 255 -55.13 7.46 39.08
C MET A 255 -54.74 8.89 39.53
N GLN A 256 -55.06 9.89 38.68
CA GLN A 256 -55.60 11.24 38.99
C GLN A 256 -54.76 12.25 39.84
N THR A 257 -54.76 13.59 39.70
CA THR A 257 -55.36 14.60 38.79
C THR A 257 -54.57 15.93 39.02
N GLU A 258 -54.57 16.79 37.99
CA GLU A 258 -54.47 18.28 37.95
C GLU A 258 -54.23 19.15 39.19
N CYS A 259 -53.40 20.19 39.01
CA CYS A 259 -53.69 21.64 39.10
C CYS A 259 -52.33 22.38 39.02
N THR A 260 -52.05 23.41 38.23
CA THR A 260 -52.82 24.46 37.54
C THR A 260 -52.01 24.94 36.33
#